data_AF-A0A1G9DFK5-F1
#
_entry.id   AF-A0A1G9DFK5-F1
#
_cell.length_a   1.000
_cell.length_b   1.000
_cell.length_c   1.000
_cell.angle_alpha   90.00
_cell.angle_beta   90.00
_cell.angle_gamma   90.00
#
_symmetry.space_group_name_H-M   'P 1'
#
loop_
_entity.id
_entity.type
_entity.pdbx_description
1 polymer ?
#
loop_
_entity_poly.entity_id
_entity_poly.type
_entity_poly.pdbx_seq_one_letter_code
_entity_poly.pdbx_strand_id
1 'polypeptide(L)'
;MSTDDTAGVALGLLAVAVLASWPFLPGLRRLRAFKAFPPFRAWAARPHPDAAAAVRAGTGLRPSAVDSSLGAVVVRTAWRNQDPRDAQPSLRASRPLVPVVSVDGVPASWGWGVTELALAPGEYLIAVAGSHSRCYRVVEVRAGERVELDYASVIGDTAHRYSLAGNDVRDLTSFTVRRGGPNRAVVFTAAGLVLAAALAAIAFAAPGLLAYAPVVGAVAVGLGIGVGVVVASLAKQARLRRVVMAPNAIGDAPVVLDADEPARMAPAPGWAGLGLHLRFELAHHAPEAVAALAGGRPDLWQRWRTVRIGEPEVPGCRPWVPAPEVRLDGRPVRAGWTRSWLRVAPGEHELTVRVPLPRSQIGPSTEVDVTEHRLRFRAEAGQTAEVALCADVAAVPAPAGPHLASLRVRLR
;
A
#
# COMPACT_ATOMS: atom_id res chain seq x y z
N MET A 1 46.13 3.60 33.89
CA MET A 1 44.86 3.10 33.33
C MET A 1 44.50 1.85 34.12
N SER A 2 43.37 1.89 34.82
CA SER A 2 42.87 0.71 35.54
C SER A 2 42.40 -0.33 34.53
N THR A 3 42.54 -1.62 34.84
CA THR A 3 41.96 -2.72 34.05
C THR A 3 40.44 -2.54 33.83
N ASP A 4 39.77 -1.81 34.72
CA ASP A 4 38.34 -1.52 34.63
C ASP A 4 37.99 -0.55 33.47
N ASP A 5 38.90 0.35 33.10
CA ASP A 5 38.65 1.32 32.02
C ASP A 5 38.64 0.63 30.64
N THR A 6 39.47 -0.40 30.47
CA THR A 6 39.54 -1.18 29.23
C THR A 6 38.34 -2.10 29.03
N ALA A 7 37.75 -2.62 30.11
CA ALA A 7 36.55 -3.45 30.05
C ALA A 7 35.32 -2.64 29.61
N GLY A 8 35.19 -1.40 30.11
CA GLY A 8 34.11 -0.50 29.70
C GLY A 8 34.17 -0.12 28.21
N VAL A 9 35.37 0.14 27.69
CA VAL A 9 35.59 0.43 26.26
C VAL A 9 35.28 -0.79 25.38
N ALA A 10 35.73 -1.97 25.80
CA ALA A 10 35.47 -3.21 25.07
C ALA A 10 33.96 -3.51 25.00
N LEU A 11 33.23 -3.36 26.10
CA LEU A 11 31.77 -3.53 26.16
C LEU A 11 31.03 -2.50 25.29
N GLY A 12 31.46 -1.24 25.32
CA GLY A 12 30.91 -0.17 24.48
C GLY A 12 31.09 -0.46 22.98
N LEU A 13 32.31 -0.83 22.56
CA LEU A 13 32.61 -1.19 21.17
C LEU A 13 31.86 -2.46 20.74
N LEU A 14 31.69 -3.43 21.63
CA LEU A 14 30.92 -4.65 21.35
C LEU A 14 29.43 -4.34 21.16
N ALA A 15 28.84 -3.49 22.00
CA ALA A 15 27.46 -3.03 21.84
C ALA A 15 27.26 -2.26 20.52
N VAL A 16 28.20 -1.39 20.16
CA VAL A 16 28.21 -0.69 18.87
C VAL A 16 28.32 -1.67 17.70
N ALA A 17 29.21 -2.65 17.77
CA ALA A 17 29.39 -3.67 16.74
C ALA A 17 28.13 -4.54 16.57
N VAL A 18 27.46 -4.91 17.68
CA VAL A 18 26.19 -5.65 17.66
C VAL A 18 25.06 -4.81 17.06
N LEU A 19 24.95 -3.53 17.42
CA LEU A 19 23.93 -2.62 16.85
C LEU A 19 24.18 -2.31 15.36
N ALA A 20 25.44 -2.17 14.95
CA ALA A 20 25.82 -1.93 13.55
C ALA A 20 25.64 -3.19 12.66
N SER A 21 25.86 -4.38 13.21
CA SER A 21 25.71 -5.67 12.50
C SER A 21 24.28 -6.22 12.52
N TRP A 22 23.42 -5.71 13.41
CA TRP A 22 22.00 -6.08 13.55
C TRP A 22 21.22 -6.23 12.22
N PRO A 23 21.31 -5.31 11.23
CA PRO A 23 20.55 -5.46 10.00
C PRO A 23 21.02 -6.63 9.11
N PHE A 24 22.22 -7.17 9.33
CA PHE A 24 22.84 -8.18 8.47
C PHE A 24 22.73 -9.60 9.02
N LEU A 25 22.48 -9.77 10.33
CA LEU A 25 22.35 -11.06 11.01
C LEU A 25 21.09 -11.84 10.56
N PRO A 26 21.22 -13.05 9.97
CA PRO A 26 20.12 -13.80 9.35
C PRO A 26 18.92 -14.11 10.28
N GLY A 27 19.17 -14.45 11.55
CA GLY A 27 18.13 -14.78 12.53
C GLY A 27 17.27 -13.57 12.93
N LEU A 28 17.87 -12.38 12.94
CA LEU A 28 17.24 -11.13 13.38
C LEU A 28 16.56 -10.37 12.24
N ARG A 29 16.78 -10.75 10.97
CA ARG A 29 15.97 -10.28 9.81
C ARG A 29 14.47 -10.51 10.00
N ARG A 30 14.09 -11.51 10.81
CA ARG A 30 12.69 -11.81 11.18
C ARG A 30 12.04 -10.73 12.04
N LEU A 31 12.84 -9.86 12.67
CA LEU A 31 12.42 -8.72 13.47
C LEU A 31 12.26 -7.42 12.66
N ARG A 32 12.61 -7.43 11.36
CA ARG A 32 12.32 -6.27 10.49
C ARG A 32 10.81 -6.07 10.40
N ALA A 33 10.36 -4.84 10.60
CA ALA A 33 8.96 -4.45 10.45
C ALA A 33 8.43 -4.68 9.03
N PHE A 34 9.32 -4.70 8.02
CA PHE A 34 9.00 -4.92 6.61
C PHE A 34 9.55 -6.27 6.13
N LYS A 35 8.65 -7.21 5.81
CA LYS A 35 8.99 -8.56 5.34
C LYS A 35 8.58 -8.72 3.87
N ALA A 36 9.57 -8.64 2.99
CA ALA A 36 9.38 -8.77 1.53
C ALA A 36 9.38 -10.22 1.02
N PHE A 37 9.43 -11.20 1.92
CA PHE A 37 9.29 -12.61 1.60
C PHE A 37 7.86 -13.06 1.91
N PRO A 38 7.29 -14.00 1.16
CA PRO A 38 5.93 -14.43 1.43
C PRO A 38 5.85 -15.12 2.81
N PRO A 39 4.74 -14.97 3.54
CA PRO A 39 4.52 -15.70 4.80
C PRO A 39 4.54 -17.22 4.58
N PHE A 40 4.26 -17.66 3.35
CA PHE A 40 4.31 -19.04 2.89
C PHE A 40 4.93 -19.12 1.50
N ARG A 41 5.81 -20.07 1.24
CA ARG A 41 6.51 -20.19 -0.06
C ARG A 41 5.56 -20.20 -1.27
N ALA A 42 4.41 -20.86 -1.14
CA ALA A 42 3.45 -21.00 -2.23
C ALA A 42 2.72 -19.69 -2.60
N TRP A 43 2.75 -18.68 -1.72
CA TRP A 43 2.19 -17.33 -1.90
C TRP A 43 3.19 -16.30 -2.45
N ALA A 44 4.30 -16.77 -3.04
CA ALA A 44 5.22 -15.89 -3.76
C ALA A 44 4.51 -15.16 -4.90
N ALA A 45 4.98 -13.96 -5.24
CA ALA A 45 4.45 -13.20 -6.36
C ALA A 45 4.52 -14.00 -7.68
N ARG A 46 3.42 -14.03 -8.42
CA ARG A 46 3.25 -14.70 -9.72
C ARG A 46 2.56 -13.76 -10.71
N PRO A 47 2.86 -13.86 -12.02
CA PRO A 47 2.08 -13.15 -13.04
C PRO A 47 0.60 -13.53 -12.96
N HIS A 48 -0.27 -12.56 -13.18
CA HIS A 48 -1.70 -12.81 -13.34
C HIS A 48 -1.96 -13.29 -14.77
N PRO A 49 -2.86 -14.28 -15.01
CA PRO A 49 -3.17 -14.76 -16.36
C PRO A 49 -3.70 -13.65 -17.29
N ASP A 50 -4.34 -12.62 -16.72
CA ASP A 50 -4.91 -11.49 -17.47
C ASP A 50 -3.95 -10.29 -17.60
N ALA A 51 -2.66 -10.47 -17.32
CA ALA A 51 -1.70 -9.39 -17.43
C ALA A 51 -1.64 -8.84 -18.86
N ALA A 52 -1.98 -7.55 -19.02
CA ALA A 52 -1.90 -6.85 -20.30
C ALA A 52 -0.47 -6.40 -20.68
N ALA A 53 0.47 -6.48 -19.74
CA ALA A 53 1.87 -6.10 -19.93
C ALA A 53 2.80 -7.30 -19.70
N ALA A 54 4.05 -7.21 -20.15
CA ALA A 54 5.05 -8.21 -19.83
C ALA A 54 5.40 -8.13 -18.33
N VAL A 55 5.18 -9.23 -17.60
CA VAL A 55 5.35 -9.30 -16.15
C VAL A 55 6.37 -10.37 -15.77
N ARG A 56 7.32 -9.99 -14.92
CA ARG A 56 8.16 -10.92 -14.16
C ARG A 56 7.79 -10.81 -12.69
N ALA A 57 7.60 -11.94 -12.01
CA ALA A 57 7.26 -11.95 -10.59
C ALA A 57 7.95 -13.09 -9.84
N GLY A 58 8.24 -12.87 -8.55
CA GLY A 58 8.82 -13.91 -7.68
C GLY A 58 9.18 -13.39 -6.29
N THR A 59 9.80 -14.22 -5.44
CA THR A 59 10.25 -13.82 -4.09
C THR A 59 11.41 -12.82 -4.12
N GLY A 60 12.10 -12.73 -5.25
CA GLY A 60 13.17 -11.79 -5.53
C GLY A 60 13.50 -11.88 -7.00
N LEU A 61 13.70 -10.74 -7.65
CA LEU A 61 14.09 -10.68 -9.05
C LEU A 61 15.51 -10.14 -9.13
N ARG A 62 16.34 -10.78 -9.95
CA ARG A 62 17.57 -10.16 -10.42
C ARG A 62 17.19 -9.01 -11.37
N PRO A 63 17.84 -7.85 -11.27
CA PRO A 63 17.67 -6.79 -12.27
C PRO A 63 17.87 -7.39 -13.65
N SER A 64 16.89 -7.19 -14.54
CA SER A 64 17.06 -7.52 -15.95
C SER A 64 17.45 -6.27 -16.70
N ALA A 65 18.20 -6.44 -17.79
CA ALA A 65 18.19 -5.44 -18.84
C ALA A 65 16.74 -5.36 -19.34
N VAL A 66 16.11 -4.21 -19.14
CA VAL A 66 14.83 -3.87 -19.76
C VAL A 66 15.21 -3.30 -21.12
N ASP A 67 14.43 -3.62 -22.15
CA ASP A 67 14.55 -2.97 -23.45
C ASP A 67 14.59 -1.45 -23.24
N SER A 68 15.59 -0.77 -23.81
CA SER A 68 15.76 0.67 -23.62
C SER A 68 14.61 1.50 -24.17
N SER A 69 13.74 0.92 -25.00
CA SER A 69 12.50 1.54 -25.48
C SER A 69 11.36 1.52 -24.45
N LEU A 70 11.46 0.67 -23.41
CA LEU A 70 10.47 0.51 -22.36
C LEU A 70 10.99 1.07 -21.03
N GLY A 71 10.06 1.45 -20.15
CA GLY A 71 10.36 1.68 -18.74
C GLY A 71 10.02 0.45 -17.90
N ALA A 72 10.58 0.40 -16.69
CA ALA A 72 10.36 -0.67 -15.73
C ALA A 72 9.69 -0.13 -14.46
N VAL A 73 8.52 -0.66 -14.12
CA VAL A 73 7.89 -0.41 -12.82
C VAL A 73 8.04 -1.64 -11.94
N VAL A 74 8.67 -1.48 -10.78
CA VAL A 74 8.95 -2.57 -9.85
C VAL A 74 8.18 -2.39 -8.56
N VAL A 75 7.20 -3.25 -8.37
CA VAL A 75 6.35 -3.26 -7.18
C VAL A 75 6.82 -4.35 -6.23
N ARG A 76 7.25 -3.96 -5.03
CA ARG A 76 7.61 -4.90 -3.95
C ARG A 76 6.45 -5.00 -2.98
N THR A 77 5.82 -6.17 -2.91
CA THR A 77 4.74 -6.47 -1.99
C THR A 77 5.29 -7.13 -0.74
N ALA A 78 5.19 -6.43 0.39
CA ALA A 78 5.67 -6.89 1.69
C ALA A 78 4.57 -6.83 2.74
N TRP A 79 4.77 -7.59 3.80
CA TRP A 79 3.85 -7.59 4.93
C TRP A 79 4.55 -7.19 6.22
N ARG A 80 3.75 -6.71 7.15
CA ARG A 80 4.10 -6.43 8.54
C ARG A 80 3.36 -7.42 9.42
N ASN A 81 3.98 -7.78 10.54
CA ASN A 81 3.23 -8.45 11.60
C ASN A 81 2.08 -7.54 12.08
N GLN A 82 1.09 -8.16 12.73
CA GLN A 82 -0.08 -7.53 13.36
C GLN A 82 0.21 -6.15 13.95
N ASP A 83 -0.79 -5.26 13.93
CA ASP A 83 -0.70 -3.93 14.54
C ASP A 83 -0.19 -4.07 15.98
N PRO A 84 0.96 -3.46 16.33
CA PRO A 84 1.52 -3.54 17.69
C PRO A 84 0.58 -2.93 18.75
N ARG A 85 -0.43 -2.16 18.34
CA ARG A 85 -1.48 -1.61 19.22
C ARG A 85 -2.52 -2.67 19.61
N ASP A 86 -2.63 -3.77 18.86
CA ASP A 86 -3.52 -4.86 19.23
C ASP A 86 -2.87 -5.69 20.34
N ALA A 87 -3.33 -5.53 21.58
CA ALA A 87 -2.82 -6.24 22.75
C ALA A 87 -3.03 -7.76 22.70
N GLN A 88 -3.90 -8.27 21.82
CA GLN A 88 -4.20 -9.70 21.69
C GLN A 88 -4.27 -10.13 20.22
N PRO A 89 -3.66 -11.28 19.85
CA PRO A 89 -3.85 -11.85 18.53
C PRO A 89 -5.31 -12.27 18.33
N SER A 90 -5.98 -11.68 17.33
CA SER A 90 -7.33 -12.11 16.95
C SER A 90 -7.26 -13.53 16.40
N LEU A 91 -8.15 -14.41 16.88
CA LEU A 91 -8.38 -15.74 16.33
C LEU A 91 -9.47 -15.75 15.25
N ARG A 92 -9.99 -14.57 14.87
CA ARG A 92 -10.98 -14.44 13.81
C ARG A 92 -10.33 -14.65 12.44
N ALA A 93 -11.10 -15.21 11.51
CA ALA A 93 -10.68 -15.32 10.12
C ALA A 93 -10.34 -13.94 9.58
N SER A 94 -9.16 -13.79 8.96
CA SER A 94 -8.84 -12.57 8.23
C SER A 94 -9.69 -12.48 6.96
N ARG A 95 -9.84 -11.27 6.42
CA ARG A 95 -10.25 -11.12 5.01
C ARG A 95 -9.10 -11.56 4.11
N PRO A 96 -9.33 -11.96 2.86
CA PRO A 96 -8.24 -12.31 1.96
C PRO A 96 -7.22 -11.16 1.80
N LEU A 97 -5.96 -11.40 2.14
CA LEU A 97 -4.90 -10.37 2.20
C LEU A 97 -3.84 -10.47 1.10
N VAL A 98 -3.87 -11.50 0.27
CA VAL A 98 -2.85 -11.67 -0.76
C VAL A 98 -2.95 -10.54 -1.77
N PRO A 99 -1.86 -9.78 -1.98
CA PRO A 99 -1.93 -8.59 -2.78
C PRO A 99 -2.04 -8.95 -4.26
N VAL A 100 -2.80 -8.15 -5.00
CA VAL A 100 -2.89 -8.14 -6.46
C VAL A 100 -2.36 -6.79 -6.92
N VAL A 101 -1.32 -6.80 -7.76
CA VAL A 101 -0.80 -5.59 -8.41
C VAL A 101 -1.55 -5.42 -9.72
N SER A 102 -2.01 -4.21 -10.01
CA SER A 102 -2.71 -3.86 -11.25
C SER A 102 -2.15 -2.60 -11.88
N VAL A 103 -2.26 -2.51 -13.21
CA VAL A 103 -1.93 -1.36 -14.05
C VAL A 103 -3.20 -0.89 -14.74
N ASP A 104 -3.60 0.36 -14.54
CA ASP A 104 -4.82 0.95 -15.10
C ASP A 104 -6.08 0.11 -14.86
N GLY A 105 -6.14 -0.50 -13.69
CA GLY A 105 -7.26 -1.35 -13.31
C GLY A 105 -7.19 -2.78 -13.82
N VAL A 106 -6.21 -3.17 -14.64
CA VAL A 106 -6.01 -4.55 -15.12
C VAL A 106 -4.99 -5.26 -14.24
N PRO A 107 -5.23 -6.48 -13.75
CA PRO A 107 -4.31 -7.18 -12.86
C PRO A 107 -3.05 -7.60 -13.63
N ALA A 108 -1.88 -7.40 -13.03
CA ALA A 108 -0.59 -7.75 -13.59
C ALA A 108 0.06 -8.92 -12.84
N SER A 109 -0.05 -8.94 -11.51
CA SER A 109 0.48 -10.02 -10.68
C SER A 109 -0.31 -10.18 -9.40
N TRP A 110 -0.07 -11.28 -8.69
CA TRP A 110 -0.59 -11.48 -7.34
C TRP A 110 0.44 -12.21 -6.47
N GLY A 111 0.37 -12.05 -5.15
CA GLY A 111 1.29 -12.67 -4.20
C GLY A 111 2.34 -11.72 -3.62
N TRP A 112 3.10 -12.23 -2.65
CA TRP A 112 4.11 -11.47 -1.92
C TRP A 112 5.50 -11.63 -2.55
N GLY A 113 6.21 -10.53 -2.75
CA GLY A 113 7.55 -10.54 -3.32
C GLY A 113 7.80 -9.32 -4.19
N VAL A 114 8.31 -9.56 -5.40
CA VAL A 114 8.66 -8.51 -6.37
C VAL A 114 7.94 -8.80 -7.67
N THR A 115 7.29 -7.77 -8.21
CA THR A 115 6.72 -7.72 -9.55
C THR A 115 7.47 -6.67 -10.35
N GLU A 116 7.97 -7.02 -11.51
CA GLU A 116 8.59 -6.10 -12.48
C GLU A 116 7.73 -6.08 -13.75
N LEU A 117 7.26 -4.89 -14.09
CA LEU A 117 6.40 -4.60 -15.23
C LEU A 117 7.23 -3.87 -16.28
N ALA A 118 7.21 -4.32 -17.52
CA ALA A 118 7.75 -3.56 -18.64
C ALA A 118 6.60 -2.80 -19.32
N LEU A 119 6.68 -1.47 -19.30
CA LEU A 119 5.63 -0.57 -19.79
C LEU A 119 6.20 0.39 -20.83
N ALA A 120 5.39 0.73 -21.84
CA ALA A 120 5.74 1.80 -22.77
C ALA A 120 5.84 3.14 -22.03
N PRO A 121 6.58 4.14 -22.53
CA PRO A 121 6.60 5.46 -21.91
C PRO A 121 5.19 6.07 -21.84
N GLY A 122 4.82 6.63 -20.69
CA GLY A 122 3.49 7.18 -20.46
C GLY A 122 3.12 7.29 -18.98
N GLU A 123 1.90 7.75 -18.72
CA GLU A 123 1.33 7.85 -17.37
C GLU A 123 0.47 6.62 -17.07
N TYR A 124 0.72 5.97 -15.93
CA TYR A 124 0.02 4.76 -15.50
C TYR A 124 -0.50 4.87 -14.08
N LEU A 125 -1.69 4.34 -13.84
CA LEU A 125 -2.18 4.09 -12.49
C LEU A 125 -1.71 2.72 -12.01
N ILE A 126 -0.77 2.69 -11.07
CA ILE A 126 -0.35 1.45 -10.42
C ILE A 126 -1.13 1.31 -9.12
N ALA A 127 -1.79 0.18 -8.92
CA ALA A 127 -2.50 -0.12 -7.69
C ALA A 127 -2.12 -1.48 -7.14
N VAL A 128 -2.21 -1.62 -5.82
CA VAL A 128 -2.05 -2.87 -5.09
C VAL A 128 -3.28 -3.06 -4.23
N ALA A 129 -4.09 -4.05 -4.58
CA ALA A 129 -5.26 -4.43 -3.82
C ALA A 129 -4.96 -5.63 -2.93
N GLY A 130 -5.42 -5.60 -1.68
CA GLY A 130 -5.47 -6.78 -0.82
C GLY A 130 -6.93 -7.05 -0.45
N SER A 131 -7.24 -6.97 0.84
CA SER A 131 -8.62 -6.92 1.33
C SER A 131 -9.34 -5.60 1.00
N HIS A 132 -8.62 -4.61 0.46
CA HIS A 132 -9.13 -3.28 0.11
C HIS A 132 -8.34 -2.66 -1.05
N SER A 133 -8.85 -1.56 -1.60
CA SER A 133 -8.33 -0.92 -2.83
C SER A 133 -7.52 0.38 -2.64
N ARG A 134 -7.24 0.79 -1.40
CA ARG A 134 -6.69 2.11 -1.07
C ARG A 134 -5.21 2.38 -1.44
N CYS A 135 -4.50 1.41 -2.01
CA CYS A 135 -3.07 1.55 -2.28
C CYS A 135 -2.82 1.73 -3.77
N TYR A 136 -2.70 2.97 -4.22
CA TYR A 136 -2.45 3.31 -5.62
C TYR A 136 -1.56 4.54 -5.76
N ARG A 137 -0.93 4.67 -6.92
CA ARG A 137 -0.09 5.80 -7.35
C ARG A 137 -0.22 6.02 -8.84
N VAL A 138 -0.28 7.28 -9.24
CA VAL A 138 0.03 7.66 -10.62
C VAL A 138 1.54 7.72 -10.77
N VAL A 139 2.06 7.08 -11.82
CA VAL A 139 3.49 7.11 -12.15
C VAL A 139 3.66 7.51 -13.60
N GLU A 140 4.53 8.49 -13.84
CA GLU A 140 5.09 8.76 -15.15
C GLU A 140 6.23 7.79 -15.39
N VAL A 141 6.18 7.03 -16.47
CA VAL A 141 7.19 6.06 -16.88
C VAL A 141 7.89 6.59 -18.11
N ARG A 142 9.21 6.72 -18.06
CA ARG A 142 10.03 7.08 -19.23
C ARG A 142 10.80 5.88 -19.77
N ALA A 143 11.22 5.97 -21.02
CA ALA A 143 12.05 4.95 -21.66
C ALA A 143 13.37 4.77 -20.89
N GLY A 144 13.75 3.53 -20.60
CA GLY A 144 14.93 3.19 -19.81
C GLY A 144 14.85 3.53 -18.32
N GLU A 145 13.77 4.17 -17.86
CA GLU A 145 13.58 4.51 -16.46
C GLU A 145 13.15 3.29 -15.65
N ARG A 146 13.61 3.25 -14.39
CA ARG A 146 13.16 2.26 -13.41
C ARG A 146 12.51 2.94 -12.21
N VAL A 147 11.20 2.78 -12.10
CA VAL A 147 10.40 3.27 -10.97
C VAL A 147 10.20 2.14 -9.97
N GLU A 148 10.68 2.29 -8.74
CA GLU A 148 10.47 1.30 -7.67
C GLU A 148 9.39 1.77 -6.68
N LEU A 149 8.43 0.89 -6.39
CA LEU A 149 7.31 1.12 -5.49
C LEU A 149 7.32 0.04 -4.40
N ASP A 150 7.26 0.47 -3.14
CA ASP A 150 7.18 -0.43 -1.99
C ASP A 150 5.75 -0.42 -1.42
N TYR A 151 5.10 -1.58 -1.44
CA TYR A 151 3.84 -1.85 -0.76
C TYR A 151 4.10 -2.59 0.55
N ALA A 152 3.52 -2.11 1.64
CA ALA A 152 3.47 -2.80 2.92
C ALA A 152 2.01 -2.93 3.37
N SER A 153 1.62 -4.07 3.92
CA SER A 153 0.33 -4.24 4.59
C SER A 153 0.45 -5.07 5.87
N VAL A 154 -0.48 -4.91 6.80
CA VAL A 154 -0.58 -5.75 8.00
C VAL A 154 -1.24 -7.07 7.65
N ILE A 155 -0.75 -8.17 8.22
CA ILE A 155 -1.49 -9.45 8.19
C ILE A 155 -2.36 -9.62 9.43
N GLY A 156 -3.48 -10.32 9.27
CA GLY A 156 -4.45 -10.55 10.33
C GLY A 156 -5.77 -9.81 10.11
N ASP A 157 -6.73 -10.11 10.96
CA ASP A 157 -8.10 -9.59 10.89
C ASP A 157 -8.12 -8.05 10.89
N THR A 158 -7.18 -7.40 11.57
CA THR A 158 -7.14 -5.93 11.68
C THR A 158 -6.61 -5.20 10.45
N ALA A 159 -6.11 -5.91 9.44
CA ALA A 159 -5.67 -5.34 8.16
C ALA A 159 -6.77 -4.51 7.47
N HIS A 160 -8.03 -4.89 7.66
CA HIS A 160 -9.16 -4.17 7.08
C HIS A 160 -9.38 -2.79 7.70
N ARG A 161 -8.91 -2.50 8.93
CA ARG A 161 -9.15 -1.20 9.57
C ARG A 161 -8.57 -0.04 8.76
N TYR A 162 -7.56 -0.29 7.94
CA TYR A 162 -6.99 0.71 7.03
C TYR A 162 -7.88 1.02 5.82
N SER A 163 -8.96 0.26 5.56
CA SER A 163 -9.99 0.60 4.56
C SER A 163 -10.94 1.72 5.02
N LEU A 164 -11.09 1.91 6.34
CA LEU A 164 -12.09 2.81 6.92
C LEU A 164 -11.79 4.29 6.62
N ALA A 165 -12.86 5.05 6.35
CA ALA A 165 -12.76 6.48 6.08
C ALA A 165 -12.34 7.22 7.36
N GLY A 166 -11.45 8.20 7.26
CA GLY A 166 -10.89 8.93 8.42
C GLY A 166 -9.61 8.32 9.01
N ASN A 167 -9.29 7.07 8.68
CA ASN A 167 -7.96 6.54 8.93
C ASN A 167 -7.03 7.00 7.79
N ASP A 168 -6.09 7.89 8.12
CA ASP A 168 -4.91 8.14 7.28
C ASP A 168 -4.26 6.78 7.00
N VAL A 169 -3.92 6.48 5.74
CA VAL A 169 -3.15 5.29 5.35
C VAL A 169 -1.73 5.46 5.88
N ARG A 170 -1.54 5.45 7.20
CA ARG A 170 -0.27 5.74 7.83
C ARG A 170 0.02 4.80 8.97
N ASP A 171 1.32 4.54 9.08
CA ASP A 171 2.07 3.63 9.92
C ASP A 171 2.16 2.17 9.46
N LEU A 172 1.08 1.54 8.98
CA LEU A 172 1.07 0.06 8.91
C LEU A 172 0.68 -0.55 7.56
N THR A 173 -0.15 0.13 6.77
CA THR A 173 -0.33 -0.15 5.34
C THR A 173 0.14 1.06 4.55
N SER A 174 0.96 0.88 3.51
CA SER A 174 1.56 1.99 2.76
C SER A 174 1.90 1.57 1.34
N PHE A 175 1.79 2.50 0.39
CA PHE A 175 2.29 2.32 -0.98
C PHE A 175 3.05 3.57 -1.43
N THR A 176 4.37 3.46 -1.52
CA THR A 176 5.25 4.62 -1.67
C THR A 176 6.31 4.40 -2.73
N VAL A 177 6.65 5.46 -3.47
CA VAL A 177 7.84 5.48 -4.32
C VAL A 177 9.08 5.31 -3.46
N ARG A 178 9.86 4.28 -3.76
CA ARG A 178 11.13 4.01 -3.09
C ARG A 178 12.13 5.08 -3.52
N ARG A 179 12.41 6.02 -2.61
CA ARG A 179 13.44 7.01 -2.84
C ARG A 179 14.81 6.35 -2.68
N GLY A 180 15.57 6.28 -3.77
CA GLY A 180 16.97 5.88 -3.75
C GLY A 180 17.75 6.80 -2.81
N GLY A 181 18.23 6.26 -1.70
CA GLY A 181 18.99 6.98 -0.70
C GLY A 181 19.36 6.05 0.45
N PRO A 182 20.43 6.36 1.20
CA PRO A 182 20.76 5.58 2.38
C PRO A 182 19.55 5.60 3.31
N ASN A 183 19.14 4.41 3.78
CA ASN A 183 18.00 4.28 4.68
C ASN A 183 18.17 5.27 5.84
N ARG A 184 17.24 6.21 6.01
CA ARG A 184 17.34 7.25 7.06
C ARG A 184 17.62 6.64 8.43
N ALA A 185 17.06 5.47 8.72
CA ALA A 185 17.37 4.74 9.94
C ALA A 185 18.86 4.38 10.02
N VAL A 186 19.47 3.91 8.94
CA VAL A 186 20.92 3.65 8.88
C VAL A 186 21.73 4.93 9.05
N VAL A 187 21.33 6.03 8.42
CA VAL A 187 22.01 7.33 8.58
C VAL A 187 21.90 7.84 10.01
N PHE A 188 20.72 7.80 10.61
CA PHE A 188 20.50 8.23 12.00
C PHE A 188 21.19 7.31 13.00
N THR A 189 21.18 5.99 12.79
CA THR A 189 21.94 5.04 13.61
C THR A 189 23.44 5.31 13.48
N ALA A 190 23.96 5.49 12.27
CA ALA A 190 25.37 5.82 12.07
C ALA A 190 25.74 7.16 12.72
N ALA A 191 24.92 8.20 12.55
CA ALA A 191 25.12 9.50 13.20
C ALA A 191 25.06 9.40 14.73
N GLY A 192 24.12 8.62 15.28
CA GLY A 192 24.03 8.35 16.72
C GLY A 192 25.25 7.58 17.24
N LEU A 193 25.77 6.62 16.49
CA LEU A 193 26.99 5.89 16.83
C LEU A 193 28.23 6.81 16.79
N VAL A 194 28.34 7.67 15.78
CA VAL A 194 29.41 8.68 15.69
C VAL A 194 29.34 9.66 16.86
N LEU A 195 28.14 10.13 17.21
CA LEU A 195 27.93 11.01 18.36
C LEU A 195 28.29 10.32 19.68
N ALA A 196 27.87 9.07 19.87
CA ALA A 196 28.21 8.29 21.06
C ALA A 196 29.72 8.07 21.17
N ALA A 197 30.40 7.75 20.06
CA ALA A 197 31.85 7.63 20.01
C ALA A 197 32.56 8.95 20.32
N ALA A 198 32.07 10.07 19.78
CA ALA A 198 32.61 11.40 20.05
C ALA A 198 32.43 11.81 21.53
N LEU A 199 31.26 11.55 22.12
CA LEU A 199 31.00 11.81 23.54
C LEU A 199 31.88 10.92 24.45
N ALA A 200 32.08 9.65 24.08
CA ALA A 200 33.01 8.77 24.78
C ALA A 200 34.46 9.28 24.68
N ALA A 201 34.91 9.72 23.50
CA ALA A 201 36.24 10.29 23.32
C ALA A 201 36.46 11.58 24.14
N ILE A 202 35.45 12.47 24.20
CA ILE A 202 35.49 13.69 25.01
C ILE A 202 35.52 13.34 26.51
N ALA A 203 34.73 12.35 26.95
CA ALA A 203 34.75 11.86 28.32
C ALA A 203 36.14 11.34 28.73
N PHE A 204 36.85 10.67 27.81
CA PHE A 204 38.23 10.21 28.03
C PHE A 204 39.25 11.36 28.03
N ALA A 205 39.09 12.36 27.17
CA ALA A 205 40.04 13.46 27.02
C ALA A 205 39.90 14.55 28.10
N ALA A 206 38.69 14.75 28.64
CA ALA A 206 38.39 15.81 29.60
C ALA A 206 37.33 15.38 30.63
N PRO A 207 37.71 14.57 31.64
CA PRO A 207 36.76 13.97 32.60
C PRO A 207 35.94 15.01 33.40
N GLY A 208 36.41 16.25 33.55
CA GLY A 208 35.67 17.34 34.21
C GLY A 208 34.42 17.83 33.45
N LEU A 209 34.30 17.53 32.15
CA LEU A 209 33.13 17.88 31.33
C LEU A 209 31.98 16.86 31.44
N LEU A 210 32.23 15.70 32.09
CA LEU A 210 31.21 14.66 32.30
C LEU A 210 29.99 15.14 33.09
N ALA A 211 30.16 16.16 33.96
CA ALA A 211 29.05 16.75 34.71
C ALA A 211 27.97 17.38 33.82
N TYR A 212 28.33 17.79 32.60
CA TYR A 212 27.43 18.50 31.66
C TYR A 212 27.08 17.68 30.41
N ALA A 213 27.80 16.58 30.16
CA ALA A 213 27.55 15.66 29.04
C ALA A 213 26.08 15.17 28.92
N PRO A 214 25.38 14.78 30.00
CA PRO A 214 23.97 14.37 29.88
C PRO A 214 23.04 15.54 29.50
N VAL A 215 23.35 16.76 29.94
CA VAL A 215 22.57 17.96 29.61
C VAL A 215 22.78 18.35 28.14
N VAL A 216 24.02 18.39 27.67
CA VAL A 216 24.34 18.70 26.27
C VAL A 216 23.79 17.64 25.31
N GLY A 217 23.89 16.36 25.68
CA GLY A 217 23.30 15.25 24.93
C GLY A 217 21.77 15.34 24.85
N ALA A 218 21.10 15.61 25.97
CA ALA A 218 19.65 15.77 26.00
C ALA A 218 19.17 16.98 25.18
N VAL A 219 19.90 18.10 25.23
CA VAL A 219 19.59 19.31 24.45
C VAL A 219 19.79 19.07 22.95
N ALA A 220 20.88 18.42 22.53
CA ALA A 220 21.12 18.10 21.13
C ALA A 220 20.07 17.14 20.55
N VAL A 221 19.70 16.11 21.32
CA VAL A 221 18.63 15.17 20.93
C VAL A 221 17.27 15.87 20.88
N GLY A 222 16.95 16.68 21.90
CA GLY A 222 15.71 17.45 21.96
C GLY A 222 15.55 18.45 20.80
N LEU A 223 16.62 19.19 20.47
CA LEU A 223 16.65 20.10 19.31
C LEU A 223 16.53 19.34 17.99
N GLY A 224 17.23 18.22 17.83
CA GLY A 224 17.15 17.39 16.63
C GLY A 224 15.74 16.86 16.39
N ILE A 225 15.06 16.38 17.44
CA ILE A 225 13.67 15.94 17.38
C ILE A 225 12.75 17.13 17.08
N GLY A 226 12.92 18.25 17.78
CA GLY A 226 12.10 19.46 17.62
C GLY A 226 12.14 20.04 16.20
N VAL A 227 13.33 20.20 15.62
CA VAL A 227 13.51 20.64 14.23
C VAL A 227 12.89 19.64 13.26
N GLY A 228 13.07 18.33 13.50
CA GLY A 228 12.45 17.28 12.69
C GLY A 228 10.93 17.35 12.66
N VAL A 229 10.29 17.60 13.80
CA VAL A 229 8.83 17.79 13.91
C VAL A 229 8.36 19.04 13.19
N VAL A 230 9.06 20.17 13.34
CA VAL A 230 8.71 21.43 12.66
C VAL A 230 8.83 21.30 11.15
N VAL A 231 9.93 20.73 10.63
CA VAL A 231 10.12 20.50 9.19
C VAL A 231 9.06 19.55 8.64
N ALA A 232 8.74 18.47 9.37
CA ALA A 232 7.67 17.55 8.98
C ALA A 232 6.29 18.23 8.96
N SER A 233 6.01 19.10 9.94
CA SER A 233 4.78 19.88 10.01
C SER A 233 4.66 20.90 8.87
N LEU A 234 5.73 21.65 8.58
CA LEU A 234 5.78 22.59 7.46
C LEU A 234 5.66 21.89 6.10
N ALA A 235 6.31 20.74 5.93
CA ALA A 235 6.15 19.90 4.74
C ALA A 235 4.70 19.36 4.62
N LYS A 236 4.05 19.03 5.73
CA LYS A 236 2.62 18.64 5.76
C LYS A 236 1.71 19.82 5.39
N GLN A 237 1.98 21.02 5.89
CA GLN A 237 1.22 22.24 5.55
C GLN A 237 1.41 22.63 4.09
N ALA A 238 2.61 22.52 3.53
CA ALA A 238 2.87 22.77 2.12
C ALA A 238 2.08 21.81 1.21
N ARG A 239 1.90 20.55 1.62
CA ARG A 239 1.08 19.54 0.92
C ARG A 239 -0.43 19.76 1.05
N LEU A 240 -0.88 20.50 2.06
CA LEU A 240 -2.30 20.81 2.30
C LEU A 240 -2.79 22.05 1.53
N ARG A 241 -1.96 22.66 0.69
CA ARG A 241 -2.34 23.84 -0.10
C ARG A 241 -3.47 23.48 -1.07
N ARG A 242 -4.46 24.37 -1.20
CA ARG A 242 -5.50 24.27 -2.22
C ARG A 242 -4.86 24.48 -3.58
N VAL A 243 -5.13 23.59 -4.53
CA VAL A 243 -4.73 23.77 -5.93
C VAL A 243 -5.98 24.25 -6.68
N VAL A 244 -5.89 25.44 -7.25
CA VAL A 244 -6.91 25.97 -8.17
C VAL A 244 -6.52 25.51 -9.56
N MET A 245 -7.33 24.66 -10.18
CA MET A 245 -7.09 24.20 -11.54
C MET A 245 -7.70 25.18 -12.54
N ALA A 246 -6.97 25.46 -13.62
CA ALA A 246 -7.52 26.13 -14.79
C ALA A 246 -8.68 25.31 -15.37
N PRO A 247 -9.62 25.94 -16.11
CA PRO A 247 -10.65 25.19 -16.80
C PRO A 247 -10.03 24.23 -17.82
N ASN A 248 -10.17 22.93 -17.58
CA ASN A 248 -9.96 21.85 -18.55
C ASN A 248 -10.86 22.01 -19.81
N ALA A 249 -10.72 21.16 -20.82
CA ALA A 249 -11.76 20.98 -21.84
C ALA A 249 -12.85 20.01 -21.34
N ILE A 250 -14.04 20.04 -21.95
CA ILE A 250 -15.07 19.03 -21.69
C ILE A 250 -14.55 17.69 -22.25
N GLY A 251 -14.36 16.67 -21.41
CA GLY A 251 -13.86 15.35 -21.81
C GLY A 251 -12.47 14.98 -21.27
N ASP A 252 -11.81 15.86 -20.54
CA ASP A 252 -10.50 15.56 -19.96
C ASP A 252 -10.58 14.43 -18.91
N ALA A 253 -9.52 13.64 -18.83
CA ALA A 253 -9.40 12.57 -17.84
C ALA A 253 -9.49 13.13 -16.41
N PRO A 254 -10.15 12.40 -15.48
CA PRO A 254 -10.20 12.84 -14.10
C PRO A 254 -8.82 12.81 -13.47
N VAL A 255 -8.58 13.77 -12.57
CA VAL A 255 -7.32 13.84 -11.82
C VAL A 255 -7.40 12.81 -10.70
N VAL A 256 -6.55 11.79 -10.75
CA VAL A 256 -6.43 10.84 -9.64
C VAL A 256 -5.68 11.52 -8.51
N LEU A 257 -6.35 11.66 -7.37
CA LEU A 257 -5.76 12.19 -6.15
C LEU A 257 -5.12 11.03 -5.40
N ASP A 258 -3.80 11.02 -5.34
CA ASP A 258 -3.02 10.02 -4.64
C ASP A 258 -3.56 9.79 -3.20
N ALA A 259 -3.56 8.54 -2.73
CA ALA A 259 -4.19 8.16 -1.46
C ALA A 259 -3.66 8.93 -0.23
N ASP A 260 -2.46 9.51 -0.33
CA ASP A 260 -1.77 10.30 0.70
C ASP A 260 -1.88 11.81 0.51
N GLU A 261 -2.46 12.26 -0.59
CA GLU A 261 -2.56 13.67 -0.95
C GLU A 261 -3.92 14.22 -0.53
N PRO A 262 -3.95 15.08 0.51
CA PRO A 262 -5.16 15.73 0.95
C PRO A 262 -5.56 16.91 0.04
N ALA A 263 -4.96 17.04 -1.15
CA ALA A 263 -5.12 18.18 -2.02
C ALA A 263 -6.62 18.49 -2.20
N ARG A 264 -7.03 19.64 -1.67
CA ARG A 264 -8.37 20.17 -1.89
C ARG A 264 -8.32 20.88 -3.23
N MET A 265 -8.70 20.15 -4.26
CA MET A 265 -8.92 20.72 -5.58
C MET A 265 -10.07 21.71 -5.49
N ALA A 266 -9.82 22.95 -5.90
CA ALA A 266 -10.85 23.96 -6.04
C ALA A 266 -11.20 24.11 -7.52
N PRO A 267 -12.49 24.12 -7.89
CA PRO A 267 -12.88 24.35 -9.27
C PRO A 267 -12.53 25.79 -9.69
N ALA A 268 -12.31 25.97 -11.00
CA ALA A 268 -12.18 27.29 -11.60
C ALA A 268 -13.47 28.12 -11.38
N PRO A 269 -13.40 29.47 -11.40
CA PRO A 269 -14.59 30.32 -11.35
C PRO A 269 -15.64 29.90 -12.40
N GLY A 270 -16.90 29.80 -11.98
CA GLY A 270 -18.03 29.38 -12.83
C GLY A 270 -18.20 27.87 -13.00
N TRP A 271 -17.29 27.05 -12.47
CA TRP A 271 -17.37 25.58 -12.51
C TRP A 271 -17.59 24.99 -11.14
N ALA A 272 -18.03 23.74 -11.10
CA ALA A 272 -18.08 22.92 -9.90
C ALA A 272 -17.09 21.74 -10.01
N GLY A 273 -16.79 21.12 -8.87
CA GLY A 273 -16.00 19.89 -8.79
C GLY A 273 -16.85 18.72 -8.33
N LEU A 274 -16.46 17.51 -8.71
CA LEU A 274 -16.89 16.25 -8.13
C LEU A 274 -15.65 15.54 -7.60
N GLY A 275 -15.55 15.43 -6.27
CA GLY A 275 -14.65 14.51 -5.59
C GLY A 275 -15.31 13.15 -5.55
N LEU A 276 -14.76 12.19 -6.28
CA LEU A 276 -15.28 10.83 -6.38
C LEU A 276 -14.32 9.85 -5.69
N HIS A 277 -14.76 9.30 -4.56
CA HIS A 277 -14.00 8.33 -3.79
C HIS A 277 -14.62 6.94 -3.93
N LEU A 278 -14.01 6.11 -4.76
CA LEU A 278 -14.44 4.73 -4.98
C LEU A 278 -13.48 3.78 -4.27
N ARG A 279 -14.05 2.86 -3.51
CA ARG A 279 -13.28 1.80 -2.85
C ARG A 279 -14.03 0.48 -2.89
N PHE A 280 -13.30 -0.61 -2.72
CA PHE A 280 -13.90 -1.90 -2.38
C PHE A 280 -13.32 -2.47 -1.10
N GLU A 281 -14.08 -3.37 -0.50
CA GLU A 281 -13.70 -4.21 0.61
C GLU A 281 -14.03 -5.67 0.29
N LEU A 282 -13.06 -6.56 0.45
CA LEU A 282 -13.32 -8.00 0.36
C LEU A 282 -13.98 -8.49 1.64
N ALA A 283 -15.03 -9.29 1.51
CA ALA A 283 -15.66 -9.98 2.62
C ALA A 283 -14.77 -11.12 3.15
N HIS A 284 -15.01 -11.51 4.40
CA HIS A 284 -14.49 -12.77 4.92
C HIS A 284 -15.12 -13.93 4.14
N HIS A 285 -14.36 -15.01 3.96
CA HIS A 285 -14.96 -16.25 3.53
C HIS A 285 -15.86 -16.78 4.66
N ALA A 286 -17.10 -17.11 4.31
CA ALA A 286 -17.99 -17.82 5.21
C ALA A 286 -17.37 -19.18 5.61
N PRO A 287 -17.66 -19.73 6.80
CA PRO A 287 -17.08 -21.01 7.25
C PRO A 287 -17.25 -22.14 6.24
N GLU A 288 -18.39 -22.18 5.55
CA GLU A 288 -18.71 -23.17 4.52
C GLU A 288 -17.81 -23.01 3.28
N ALA A 289 -17.55 -21.75 2.88
CA ALA A 289 -16.63 -21.45 1.78
C ALA A 289 -15.18 -21.81 2.16
N VAL A 290 -14.76 -21.55 3.40
CA VAL A 290 -13.43 -21.97 3.89
C VAL A 290 -13.31 -23.49 3.86
N ALA A 291 -14.35 -24.21 4.30
CA ALA A 291 -14.35 -25.66 4.26
C ALA A 291 -14.28 -26.20 2.82
N ALA A 292 -15.08 -25.63 1.90
CA ALA A 292 -15.04 -26.00 0.49
C ALA A 292 -13.65 -25.79 -0.13
N LEU A 293 -13.01 -24.63 0.14
CA LEU A 293 -11.65 -24.32 -0.32
C LEU A 293 -10.58 -25.25 0.28
N ALA A 294 -10.81 -25.77 1.50
CA ALA A 294 -9.92 -26.69 2.18
C ALA A 294 -10.15 -28.17 1.78
N GLY A 295 -11.08 -28.45 0.87
CA GLY A 295 -11.47 -29.82 0.52
C GLY A 295 -12.23 -30.56 1.64
N GLY A 296 -12.86 -29.83 2.56
CA GLY A 296 -13.56 -30.38 3.72
C GLY A 296 -13.26 -29.60 5.00
N ARG A 297 -13.12 -30.29 6.13
CA ARG A 297 -12.81 -29.63 7.40
C ARG A 297 -11.37 -29.12 7.38
N PRO A 298 -11.12 -27.80 7.57
CA PRO A 298 -9.77 -27.28 7.54
C PRO A 298 -8.93 -27.82 8.70
N ASP A 299 -7.72 -28.29 8.37
CA ASP A 299 -6.71 -28.75 9.33
C ASP A 299 -6.14 -27.57 10.16
N LEU A 300 -5.24 -27.87 11.09
CA LEU A 300 -4.65 -26.85 11.96
C LEU A 300 -3.86 -25.78 11.18
N TRP A 301 -3.18 -26.16 10.10
CA TRP A 301 -2.41 -25.23 9.27
C TRP A 301 -3.31 -24.35 8.39
N GLN A 302 -4.34 -24.92 7.78
CA GLN A 302 -5.36 -24.22 6.99
C GLN A 302 -6.16 -23.26 7.88
N ARG A 303 -6.50 -23.65 9.11
CA ARG A 303 -7.10 -22.75 10.11
C ARG A 303 -6.18 -21.58 10.44
N TRP A 304 -4.90 -21.86 10.70
CA TRP A 304 -3.93 -20.81 10.97
C TRP A 304 -3.79 -19.83 9.80
N ARG A 305 -3.74 -20.34 8.57
CA ARG A 305 -3.73 -19.54 7.34
C ARG A 305 -4.98 -18.68 7.20
N THR A 306 -6.15 -19.26 7.46
CA THR A 306 -7.44 -18.54 7.44
C THR A 306 -7.43 -17.39 8.45
N VAL A 307 -6.94 -17.62 9.67
CA VAL A 307 -6.82 -16.58 10.70
C VAL A 307 -5.82 -15.50 10.33
N ARG A 308 -4.71 -15.83 9.65
CA ARG A 308 -3.62 -14.86 9.35
C ARG A 308 -3.74 -14.13 8.02
N ILE A 309 -4.25 -14.78 6.98
CA ILE A 309 -4.26 -14.31 5.59
C ILE A 309 -5.68 -14.31 5.00
N GLY A 310 -6.61 -15.04 5.60
CA GLY A 310 -7.98 -15.13 5.12
C GLY A 310 -8.14 -16.13 3.99
N GLU A 311 -7.11 -16.94 3.72
CA GLU A 311 -7.12 -17.96 2.68
C GLU A 311 -6.57 -19.27 3.24
N PRO A 312 -7.32 -20.38 3.23
CA PRO A 312 -6.85 -21.66 3.75
C PRO A 312 -5.75 -22.29 2.86
N GLU A 313 -5.82 -22.05 1.56
CA GLU A 313 -4.91 -22.59 0.53
C GLU A 313 -4.58 -21.54 -0.54
N VAL A 314 -3.55 -21.83 -1.35
CA VAL A 314 -3.17 -20.96 -2.47
C VAL A 314 -4.16 -21.17 -3.61
N PRO A 315 -4.91 -20.15 -4.04
CA PRO A 315 -5.73 -20.29 -5.23
C PRO A 315 -4.82 -20.37 -6.47
N GLY A 316 -5.28 -21.07 -7.52
CA GLY A 316 -4.57 -21.11 -8.80
C GLY A 316 -4.41 -19.71 -9.42
N CYS A 317 -5.40 -18.84 -9.18
CA CYS A 317 -5.38 -17.42 -9.50
C CYS A 317 -6.12 -16.65 -8.41
N ARG A 318 -5.58 -15.50 -7.97
CA ARG A 318 -6.26 -14.66 -6.97
C ARG A 318 -7.43 -13.89 -7.62
N PRO A 319 -8.64 -13.87 -7.02
CA PRO A 319 -9.71 -12.97 -7.45
C PRO A 319 -9.22 -11.52 -7.46
N TRP A 320 -9.51 -10.81 -8.55
CA TRP A 320 -9.29 -9.37 -8.64
C TRP A 320 -10.63 -8.66 -8.82
N VAL A 321 -10.71 -7.41 -8.37
CA VAL A 321 -11.92 -6.60 -8.51
C VAL A 321 -11.68 -5.61 -9.64
N PRO A 322 -12.41 -5.73 -10.77
CA PRO A 322 -12.22 -4.82 -11.88
C PRO A 322 -12.45 -3.37 -11.54
N ALA A 323 -11.74 -2.48 -12.24
CA ALA A 323 -11.97 -1.05 -12.11
C ALA A 323 -13.45 -0.73 -12.37
N PRO A 324 -14.07 0.13 -11.54
CA PRO A 324 -15.48 0.43 -11.67
C PRO A 324 -15.75 1.20 -12.96
N GLU A 325 -16.81 0.81 -13.66
CA GLU A 325 -17.39 1.58 -14.75
C GLU A 325 -18.20 2.73 -14.14
N VAL A 326 -17.77 3.96 -14.40
CA VAL A 326 -18.45 5.17 -13.94
C VAL A 326 -19.06 5.89 -15.13
N ARG A 327 -20.31 6.31 -14.98
CA ARG A 327 -20.98 7.20 -15.93
C ARG A 327 -21.49 8.44 -15.19
N LEU A 328 -21.21 9.60 -15.75
CA LEU A 328 -21.73 10.89 -15.30
C LEU A 328 -22.65 11.43 -16.40
N ASP A 329 -23.93 11.63 -16.09
CA ASP A 329 -24.97 12.06 -17.03
C ASP A 329 -25.00 11.18 -18.30
N GLY A 330 -24.86 9.86 -18.09
CA GLY A 330 -24.81 8.85 -19.14
C GLY A 330 -23.49 8.72 -19.89
N ARG A 331 -22.51 9.62 -19.66
CA ARG A 331 -21.20 9.60 -20.34
C ARG A 331 -20.15 8.84 -19.52
N PRO A 332 -19.33 7.97 -20.14
CA PRO A 332 -18.30 7.23 -19.41
C PRO A 332 -17.22 8.18 -18.86
N VAL A 333 -16.77 7.89 -17.64
CA VAL A 333 -15.68 8.58 -16.95
C VAL A 333 -14.61 7.54 -16.62
N ARG A 334 -13.35 7.81 -16.95
CA ARG A 334 -12.22 6.92 -16.59
C ARG A 334 -12.01 6.96 -15.08
N ALA A 335 -12.56 6.01 -14.36
CA ALA A 335 -12.39 5.92 -12.91
C ALA A 335 -11.71 4.61 -12.49
N GLY A 336 -11.06 4.64 -11.34
CA GLY A 336 -10.48 3.47 -10.69
C GLY A 336 -11.03 3.34 -9.28
N TRP A 337 -10.55 2.33 -8.55
CA TRP A 337 -10.76 2.23 -7.11
C TRP A 337 -9.89 3.21 -6.34
N THR A 338 -10.04 4.49 -6.66
CA THR A 338 -9.20 5.58 -6.24
C THR A 338 -10.05 6.74 -5.70
N ARG A 339 -9.35 7.76 -5.19
CA ARG A 339 -9.92 9.08 -5.06
C ARG A 339 -9.61 9.82 -6.35
N SER A 340 -10.64 10.33 -6.99
CA SER A 340 -10.52 11.09 -8.22
C SER A 340 -11.25 12.41 -8.06
N TRP A 341 -10.79 13.42 -8.78
CA TRP A 341 -11.46 14.70 -8.87
C TRP A 341 -11.72 14.99 -10.33
N LEU A 342 -12.93 15.41 -10.62
CA LEU A 342 -13.35 15.79 -11.95
C LEU A 342 -14.15 17.07 -11.89
N ARG A 343 -14.06 17.84 -12.96
CA ARG A 343 -14.78 19.10 -13.06
C ARG A 343 -16.12 18.87 -13.75
N VAL A 344 -17.16 19.49 -13.23
CA VAL A 344 -18.53 19.39 -13.75
C VAL A 344 -19.14 20.79 -13.89
N ALA A 345 -20.11 20.92 -14.80
CA ALA A 345 -20.92 22.13 -14.86
C ALA A 345 -21.69 22.29 -13.54
N PRO A 346 -22.02 23.51 -13.09
CA PRO A 346 -22.97 23.66 -11.99
C PRO A 346 -24.35 23.15 -12.40
N GLY A 347 -25.05 22.43 -11.52
CA GLY A 347 -26.37 21.87 -11.81
C GLY A 347 -26.66 20.53 -11.14
N GLU A 348 -27.75 19.89 -11.56
CA GLU A 348 -28.10 18.53 -11.16
C GLU A 348 -27.40 17.52 -12.07
N HIS A 349 -26.81 16.49 -11.46
CA HIS A 349 -26.09 15.43 -12.16
C HIS A 349 -26.57 14.06 -11.70
N GLU A 350 -26.44 13.09 -12.60
CA GLU A 350 -26.67 11.67 -12.31
C GLU A 350 -25.36 10.89 -12.44
N LEU A 351 -24.95 10.25 -11.34
CA LEU A 351 -23.80 9.35 -11.29
C LEU A 351 -24.29 7.91 -11.26
N THR A 352 -23.80 7.10 -12.21
CA THR A 352 -23.98 5.65 -12.22
C THR A 352 -22.65 4.97 -12.04
N VAL A 353 -22.56 4.01 -11.12
CA VAL A 353 -21.35 3.22 -10.85
C VAL A 353 -21.70 1.74 -10.91
N ARG A 354 -20.89 0.97 -11.65
CA ARG A 354 -21.00 -0.49 -11.76
C ARG A 354 -19.63 -1.13 -11.66
N VAL A 355 -19.53 -2.31 -11.08
CA VAL A 355 -18.31 -3.12 -11.11
C VAL A 355 -18.44 -4.14 -12.23
N PRO A 356 -17.60 -4.12 -13.27
CA PRO A 356 -17.68 -5.12 -14.33
C PRO A 356 -17.25 -6.49 -13.82
N LEU A 357 -17.68 -7.54 -14.52
CA LEU A 357 -17.29 -8.92 -14.21
C LEU A 357 -15.83 -9.18 -14.62
N PRO A 358 -15.02 -9.84 -13.78
CA PRO A 358 -13.67 -10.28 -14.16
C PRO A 358 -13.79 -11.48 -15.11
N ARG A 359 -14.04 -11.23 -16.40
CA ARG A 359 -14.50 -12.23 -17.39
C ARG A 359 -13.68 -13.52 -17.42
N SER A 360 -12.36 -13.42 -17.27
CA SER A 360 -11.42 -14.53 -17.19
C SER A 360 -11.60 -15.46 -15.98
N GLN A 361 -12.25 -14.97 -14.93
CA GLN A 361 -12.51 -15.70 -13.69
C GLN A 361 -13.98 -16.13 -13.58
N ILE A 362 -14.83 -15.78 -14.55
CA ILE A 362 -16.23 -16.22 -14.60
C ILE A 362 -16.33 -17.45 -15.50
N GLY A 363 -16.63 -18.59 -14.90
CA GLY A 363 -16.95 -19.83 -15.60
C GLY A 363 -18.47 -20.06 -15.72
N PRO A 364 -18.90 -21.10 -16.44
CA PRO A 364 -20.32 -21.45 -16.61
C PRO A 364 -21.06 -21.75 -15.30
N SER A 365 -20.33 -22.19 -14.27
CA SER A 365 -20.86 -22.53 -12.94
C SER A 365 -20.66 -21.42 -11.92
N THR A 366 -20.15 -20.25 -12.31
CA THR A 366 -19.92 -19.15 -11.37
C THR A 366 -21.23 -18.45 -11.04
N GLU A 367 -21.58 -18.41 -9.76
CA GLU A 367 -22.72 -17.62 -9.29
C GLU A 367 -22.36 -16.13 -9.25
N VAL A 368 -23.18 -15.28 -9.87
CA VAL A 368 -22.90 -13.84 -10.00
C VAL A 368 -24.08 -13.02 -9.48
N ASP A 369 -23.81 -12.14 -8.52
CA ASP A 369 -24.75 -11.15 -7.96
C ASP A 369 -24.08 -9.77 -7.91
N VAL A 370 -24.27 -8.96 -8.96
CA VAL A 370 -23.62 -7.63 -9.09
C VAL A 370 -24.67 -6.55 -9.25
N THR A 371 -24.62 -5.53 -8.40
CA THR A 371 -25.54 -4.39 -8.43
C THR A 371 -24.92 -3.16 -9.06
N GLU A 372 -25.72 -2.41 -9.82
CA GLU A 372 -25.42 -1.04 -10.23
C GLU A 372 -25.92 -0.06 -9.17
N HIS A 373 -25.18 1.01 -8.92
CA HIS A 373 -25.58 2.10 -8.01
C HIS A 373 -25.83 3.38 -8.81
N ARG A 374 -26.97 4.03 -8.55
CA ARG A 374 -27.35 5.31 -9.17
C ARG A 374 -27.60 6.35 -8.09
N LEU A 375 -27.00 7.51 -8.24
CA LEU A 375 -27.06 8.63 -7.32
C LEU A 375 -27.32 9.92 -8.12
N ARG A 376 -28.16 10.80 -7.58
CA ARG A 376 -28.25 12.19 -8.04
C ARG A 376 -27.57 13.11 -7.05
N PHE A 377 -26.85 14.10 -7.56
CA PHE A 377 -26.20 15.11 -6.74
C PHE A 377 -26.25 16.47 -7.43
N ARG A 378 -26.26 17.52 -6.61
CA ARG A 378 -26.18 18.89 -7.08
C ARG A 378 -24.75 19.42 -6.94
N ALA A 379 -24.23 20.00 -8.02
CA ALA A 379 -22.93 20.63 -8.06
C ALA A 379 -23.09 22.17 -8.08
N GLU A 380 -22.49 22.86 -7.11
CA GLU A 380 -22.55 24.32 -7.01
C GLU A 380 -21.29 24.98 -7.54
N ALA A 381 -21.44 26.10 -8.24
CA ALA A 381 -20.30 26.85 -8.76
C ALA A 381 -19.35 27.25 -7.63
N GLY A 382 -18.05 27.04 -7.82
CA GLY A 382 -17.01 27.28 -6.82
C GLY A 382 -16.88 26.20 -5.75
N GLN A 383 -17.73 25.17 -5.75
CA GLN A 383 -17.73 24.10 -4.76
C GLN A 383 -17.39 22.73 -5.37
N THR A 384 -16.92 21.81 -4.52
CA THR A 384 -16.72 20.41 -4.88
C THR A 384 -17.77 19.57 -4.16
N ALA A 385 -18.65 18.91 -4.91
CA ALA A 385 -19.51 17.86 -4.37
C ALA A 385 -18.66 16.62 -4.08
N GLU A 386 -18.80 16.02 -2.91
CA GLU A 386 -18.06 14.82 -2.53
C GLU A 386 -19.00 13.61 -2.56
N VAL A 387 -18.66 12.62 -3.36
CA VAL A 387 -19.36 11.33 -3.47
C VAL A 387 -18.39 10.23 -3.07
N ALA A 388 -18.75 9.48 -2.04
CA ALA A 388 -17.97 8.34 -1.58
C ALA A 388 -18.82 7.07 -1.65
N LEU A 389 -18.35 6.09 -2.42
CA LEU A 389 -19.02 4.80 -2.58
C LEU A 389 -18.08 3.66 -2.20
N CYS A 390 -18.62 2.64 -1.54
CA CYS A 390 -17.90 1.43 -1.18
C CYS A 390 -18.57 0.21 -1.79
N ALA A 391 -17.79 -0.62 -2.50
CA ALA A 391 -18.23 -1.93 -2.92
C ALA A 391 -17.88 -2.97 -1.86
N ASP A 392 -18.88 -3.63 -1.29
CA ASP A 392 -18.68 -4.84 -0.49
C ASP A 392 -18.63 -6.04 -1.46
N VAL A 393 -17.47 -6.69 -1.54
CA VAL A 393 -17.18 -7.73 -2.52
C VAL A 393 -16.97 -9.07 -1.82
N ALA A 394 -17.81 -10.05 -2.11
CA ALA A 394 -17.57 -11.44 -1.73
C ALA A 394 -17.18 -12.22 -2.98
N ALA A 395 -15.91 -12.63 -3.07
CA ALA A 395 -15.40 -13.45 -4.17
C ALA A 395 -14.83 -14.74 -3.60
N VAL A 396 -15.45 -15.88 -3.91
CA VAL A 396 -15.03 -17.20 -3.46
C VAL A 396 -14.35 -17.92 -4.64
N PRO A 397 -13.06 -18.24 -4.55
CA PRO A 397 -12.39 -19.05 -5.58
C PRO A 397 -13.05 -20.42 -5.73
N ALA A 398 -13.07 -20.97 -6.94
CA ALA A 398 -13.37 -22.38 -7.11
C ALA A 398 -12.20 -23.22 -6.53
N PRO A 399 -12.46 -24.41 -5.96
CA PRO A 399 -11.40 -25.30 -5.46
C PRO A 399 -10.41 -25.73 -6.55
N ALA A 400 -10.86 -25.81 -7.80
CA ALA A 400 -10.06 -26.17 -8.96
C ALA A 400 -10.13 -25.10 -10.05
N GLY A 401 -8.98 -24.71 -10.58
CA GLY A 401 -8.87 -23.80 -11.72
C GLY A 401 -8.82 -22.31 -11.37
N PRO A 402 -8.84 -21.43 -12.39
CA PRO A 402 -8.73 -19.98 -12.22
C PRO A 402 -10.07 -19.28 -11.98
N HIS A 403 -11.19 -20.01 -12.02
CA HIS A 403 -12.53 -19.44 -11.92
C HIS A 403 -12.99 -19.23 -10.48
N LEU A 404 -14.02 -18.40 -10.32
CA LEU A 404 -14.73 -18.21 -9.05
C LEU A 404 -15.87 -19.22 -8.92
N ALA A 405 -16.10 -19.70 -7.71
CA ALA A 405 -17.35 -20.38 -7.36
C ALA A 405 -18.49 -19.37 -7.28
N SER A 406 -18.25 -18.21 -6.66
CA SER A 406 -19.22 -17.13 -6.57
C SER A 406 -18.57 -15.74 -6.51
N LEU A 407 -19.27 -14.76 -7.06
CA LEU A 407 -18.95 -13.34 -7.02
C LEU A 407 -20.19 -12.53 -6.68
N ARG A 408 -20.17 -11.87 -5.52
CA ARG A 408 -21.16 -10.88 -5.13
C ARG A 408 -20.52 -9.51 -4.97
N VAL A 409 -21.14 -8.48 -5.54
CA VAL A 409 -20.71 -7.09 -5.41
C VAL A 409 -21.92 -6.21 -5.10
N ARG A 410 -21.88 -5.53 -3.95
CA ARG A 410 -22.91 -4.60 -3.49
C ARG A 410 -22.29 -3.21 -3.30
N LEU A 411 -22.81 -2.21 -3.99
CA LEU A 411 -22.36 -0.81 -3.84
C LEU A 411 -23.23 -0.09 -2.80
N ARG A 412 -22.60 0.60 -1.86
CA ARG A 412 -23.24 1.39 -0.80
C ARG A 412 -22.65 2.79 -0.66
#